data_AF-A0AAE3XY08-F1
#
_entry.id   AF-A0AAE3XY08-F1
#
_cell.length_a   1.000
_cell.length_b   1.000
_cell.length_c   1.000
_cell.angle_alpha   90.00
_cell.angle_beta   90.00
_cell.angle_gamma   90.00
#
_symmetry.space_group_name_H-M   'P 1'
#
loop_
_entity.id
_entity.type
_entity.pdbx_description
1 polymer ?
#
loop_
_entity_poly.entity_id
_entity_poly.type
_entity_poly.pdbx_seq_one_letter_code
_entity_poly.pdbx_strand_id
1 'polypeptide(L)'
;MSFFQMTSPVAARRMFLGQSGLVLSGAAVALLAGRDALAAKAGGATGNDVQILNTALAAELEAIAAYQAGAESKLLEKPVLDLALSFQGHHKEHADLLAKTVAKLGGHAVAARSSYGFPLEQLKSQADVLRFAARLEQGAVSAYLGAVPLFDNRDLSKAAASILGDEAMHWAVLRQALGETPVPSAFMS
;
A
#
# COMPACT_ATOMS: atom_id res chain seq x y z
N MET A 1 -15.85 -18.19 -24.06
CA MET A 1 -15.43 -17.23 -25.11
C MET A 1 -14.30 -16.39 -24.54
N SER A 2 -13.11 -16.41 -25.15
CA SER A 2 -11.95 -15.66 -24.66
C SER A 2 -12.13 -14.15 -24.88
N PHE A 3 -11.73 -13.33 -23.90
CA PHE A 3 -11.76 -11.86 -23.99
C PHE A 3 -11.02 -11.34 -25.22
N PHE A 4 -9.97 -12.04 -25.65
CA PHE A 4 -9.12 -11.68 -26.80
C PHE A 4 -9.75 -11.93 -28.18
N GLN A 5 -10.93 -12.56 -28.24
CA GLN A 5 -11.60 -12.88 -29.51
C GLN A 5 -12.77 -11.93 -29.84
N MET A 6 -13.01 -10.90 -29.04
CA MET A 6 -14.10 -9.94 -29.29
C MET A 6 -13.63 -8.75 -30.14
N THR A 7 -14.32 -8.53 -31.25
CA THR A 7 -13.99 -7.50 -32.25
C THR A 7 -14.36 -6.07 -31.83
N SER A 8 -15.16 -5.91 -30.77
CA SER A 8 -15.58 -4.61 -30.26
C SER A 8 -15.10 -4.39 -28.82
N PRO A 9 -14.27 -3.37 -28.55
CA PRO A 9 -13.86 -3.00 -27.19
C PRO A 9 -15.01 -2.75 -26.20
N VAL A 10 -16.15 -2.22 -26.69
CA VAL A 10 -17.34 -1.95 -25.86
C VAL A 10 -18.05 -3.24 -25.44
N ALA A 11 -18.29 -4.16 -26.39
CA ALA A 11 -18.82 -5.49 -26.11
C ALA A 11 -17.90 -6.29 -25.17
N ALA A 12 -16.57 -6.18 -25.37
CA ALA A 12 -15.59 -6.82 -24.50
C ALA A 12 -15.64 -6.30 -23.06
N ARG A 13 -15.72 -4.97 -22.87
CA ARG A 13 -15.91 -4.36 -21.55
C ARG A 13 -17.24 -4.75 -20.90
N ARG A 14 -18.35 -4.76 -21.66
CA ARG A 14 -19.67 -5.15 -21.13
C ARG A 14 -19.71 -6.61 -20.71
N MET A 15 -19.10 -7.50 -21.47
CA MET A 15 -19.04 -8.91 -21.11
C MET A 15 -18.11 -9.13 -19.92
N PHE A 16 -16.95 -8.46 -19.89
CA PHE A 16 -16.03 -8.51 -18.75
C PHE A 16 -16.71 -8.01 -17.47
N LEU A 17 -17.32 -6.82 -17.48
CA LEU A 17 -18.04 -6.27 -16.33
C LEU A 17 -19.29 -7.07 -15.95
N GLY A 18 -19.99 -7.65 -16.93
CA GLY A 18 -21.19 -8.45 -16.72
C GLY A 18 -20.93 -9.88 -16.22
N GLN A 19 -19.75 -10.46 -16.48
CA GLN A 19 -19.41 -11.83 -16.09
C GLN A 19 -18.42 -11.93 -14.92
N SER A 20 -17.62 -10.89 -14.64
CA SER A 20 -16.56 -10.98 -13.63
C SER A 20 -16.99 -10.58 -12.21
N GLY A 21 -18.15 -9.94 -12.03
CA GLY A 21 -18.53 -9.38 -10.72
C GLY A 21 -17.55 -8.32 -10.19
N LEU A 22 -16.56 -7.89 -11.00
CA LEU A 22 -15.50 -6.92 -10.68
C LEU A 22 -15.97 -5.47 -10.78
N VAL A 23 -17.20 -5.19 -10.40
CA VAL A 23 -17.55 -3.83 -10.00
C VAL A 23 -17.06 -3.70 -8.56
N LEU A 24 -16.34 -2.61 -8.24
CA LEU A 24 -16.12 -2.23 -6.84
C LEU A 24 -17.47 -2.38 -6.12
N SER A 25 -17.49 -3.06 -4.98
CA SER A 25 -18.74 -3.22 -4.22
C SER A 25 -19.29 -1.80 -3.98
N GLY A 26 -20.62 -1.65 -3.96
CA GLY A 26 -21.23 -0.34 -3.71
C GLY A 26 -20.70 0.31 -2.42
N ALA A 27 -20.25 -0.52 -1.46
CA ALA A 27 -19.57 -0.11 -0.25
C ALA A 27 -18.13 0.40 -0.47
N ALA A 28 -17.31 -0.25 -1.31
CA ALA A 28 -15.97 0.23 -1.65
C ALA A 28 -16.01 1.59 -2.37
N VAL A 29 -16.93 1.79 -3.32
CA VAL A 29 -17.14 3.10 -3.95
C VAL A 29 -17.65 4.13 -2.95
N ALA A 30 -18.56 3.74 -2.04
CA ALA A 30 -19.09 4.63 -1.02
C ALA A 30 -18.03 5.05 0.02
N LEU A 31 -17.14 4.13 0.41
CA LEU A 31 -15.99 4.42 1.30
C LEU A 31 -15.03 5.41 0.65
N LEU A 32 -14.68 5.20 -0.62
CA LEU A 32 -13.80 6.09 -1.38
C LEU A 32 -14.46 7.45 -1.69
N ALA A 33 -15.79 7.50 -1.78
CA ALA A 33 -16.56 8.72 -2.05
C ALA A 33 -17.04 9.46 -0.79
N GLY A 34 -16.62 9.04 0.41
CA GLY A 34 -17.04 9.68 1.68
C GLY A 34 -18.53 9.54 2.00
N ARG A 35 -19.21 8.52 1.46
CA ARG A 35 -20.64 8.24 1.69
C ARG A 35 -20.84 7.14 2.75
N ASP A 36 -20.52 7.49 3.99
CA ASP A 36 -20.45 6.58 5.14
C ASP A 36 -21.74 5.79 5.42
N ALA A 37 -22.92 6.37 5.15
CA ALA A 37 -24.21 5.72 5.37
C ALA A 37 -24.45 4.50 4.45
N LEU A 38 -23.84 4.46 3.26
CA LEU A 38 -23.95 3.35 2.33
C LEU A 38 -22.92 2.24 2.61
N ALA A 39 -21.80 2.58 3.26
CA ALA A 39 -20.76 1.64 3.66
C ALA A 39 -21.18 0.76 4.86
N ALA A 40 -22.00 1.29 5.76
CA ALA A 40 -22.48 0.61 6.97
C ALA A 40 -23.32 -0.67 6.70
N LYS A 41 -23.71 -0.93 5.45
CA LYS A 41 -24.45 -2.15 5.03
C LYS A 41 -23.56 -3.30 4.53
N ALA A 42 -22.26 -3.06 4.30
CA ALA A 42 -21.31 -4.14 4.06
C ALA A 42 -20.92 -4.76 5.41
N GLY A 43 -20.92 -6.08 5.50
CA GLY A 43 -20.78 -6.84 6.75
C GLY A 43 -19.76 -6.26 7.74
N GLY A 44 -20.14 -6.25 9.02
CA GLY A 44 -19.35 -5.63 10.08
C GLY A 44 -17.94 -6.23 10.12
N ALA A 45 -16.93 -5.35 10.03
CA ALA A 45 -15.56 -5.73 10.29
C ALA A 45 -15.45 -6.27 11.73
N THR A 46 -14.65 -7.31 11.92
CA THR A 46 -14.45 -7.92 13.24
C THR A 46 -13.36 -7.18 14.02
N GLY A 47 -13.22 -7.48 15.32
CA GLY A 47 -12.05 -6.98 16.09
C GLY A 47 -10.70 -7.41 15.49
N ASN A 48 -10.68 -8.53 14.77
CA ASN A 48 -9.50 -9.01 14.04
C ASN A 48 -9.14 -8.08 12.87
N ASP A 49 -10.13 -7.64 12.08
CA ASP A 49 -9.90 -6.68 10.98
C ASP A 49 -9.27 -5.38 11.48
N VAL A 50 -9.76 -4.86 12.62
CA VAL A 50 -9.21 -3.65 13.25
C VAL A 50 -7.75 -3.85 13.66
N GLN A 51 -7.40 -5.03 14.18
CA GLN A 51 -6.02 -5.35 14.54
C GLN A 51 -5.11 -5.44 13.30
N ILE A 52 -5.59 -6.02 12.20
CA ILE A 52 -4.84 -6.09 10.95
C ILE A 52 -4.59 -4.68 10.41
N LEU A 53 -5.62 -3.82 10.37
CA LEU A 53 -5.48 -2.42 9.95
C LEU A 53 -4.49 -1.64 10.81
N ASN A 54 -4.49 -1.84 12.13
CA ASN A 54 -3.54 -1.18 13.02
C ASN A 54 -2.09 -1.68 12.82
N THR A 55 -1.91 -2.96 12.48
CA THR A 55 -0.60 -3.49 12.10
C THR A 55 -0.10 -2.83 10.82
N ALA A 56 -0.97 -2.72 9.80
CA ALA A 56 -0.67 -2.02 8.56
C ALA A 56 -0.34 -0.54 8.82
N LEU A 57 -1.13 0.15 9.64
CA LEU A 57 -0.89 1.55 10.01
C LEU A 57 0.47 1.73 10.70
N ALA A 58 0.86 0.81 11.58
CA ALA A 58 2.18 0.87 12.21
C ALA A 58 3.32 0.78 11.18
N ALA A 59 3.17 -0.09 10.16
CA ALA A 59 4.13 -0.24 9.07
C ALA A 59 4.20 1.03 8.19
N GLU A 60 3.06 1.65 7.86
CA GLU A 60 3.06 2.91 7.11
C GLU A 60 3.76 4.03 7.88
N LEU A 61 3.53 4.13 9.19
CA LEU A 61 4.19 5.13 10.04
C LEU A 61 5.70 4.89 10.13
N GLU A 62 6.14 3.63 10.13
CA GLU A 62 7.56 3.27 10.02
C GLU A 62 8.15 3.69 8.67
N ALA A 63 7.46 3.41 7.56
CA ALA A 63 7.89 3.81 6.23
C ALA A 63 8.02 5.34 6.10
N ILE A 64 7.01 6.10 6.57
CA ILE A 64 7.05 7.57 6.60
C ILE A 64 8.30 8.09 7.32
N ALA A 65 8.61 7.50 8.49
CA ALA A 65 9.78 7.87 9.28
C ALA A 65 11.09 7.50 8.58
N ALA A 66 11.16 6.34 7.93
CA ALA A 66 12.33 5.89 7.18
C ALA A 66 12.61 6.79 5.97
N TYR A 67 11.58 7.12 5.19
CA TYR A 67 11.69 8.07 4.08
C TYR A 67 12.09 9.47 4.54
N GLN A 68 11.56 9.93 5.69
CA GLN A 68 11.98 11.21 6.28
C GLN A 68 13.49 11.18 6.59
N ALA A 69 13.95 10.13 7.26
CA ALA A 69 15.35 9.98 7.63
C ALA A 69 16.27 9.91 6.38
N GLY A 70 15.84 9.20 5.33
CA GLY A 70 16.55 9.15 4.06
C GLY A 70 16.62 10.52 3.38
N ALA A 71 15.52 11.26 3.32
CA ALA A 71 15.45 12.60 2.74
C ALA A 71 16.34 13.61 3.50
N GLU A 72 16.40 13.52 4.82
CA GLU A 72 17.19 14.42 5.68
C GLU A 72 18.67 14.05 5.76
N SER A 73 19.07 12.86 5.28
CA SER A 73 20.46 12.38 5.30
C SER A 73 21.43 13.24 4.49
N LYS A 74 20.93 14.05 3.54
CA LYS A 74 21.70 14.80 2.53
C LYS A 74 22.54 13.92 1.59
N LEU A 75 22.28 12.61 1.56
CA LEU A 75 22.96 11.66 0.68
C LEU A 75 22.29 11.53 -0.69
N LEU A 76 21.04 11.99 -0.84
CA LEU A 76 20.26 11.87 -2.06
C LEU A 76 20.49 13.06 -3.00
N GLU A 77 20.75 12.77 -4.27
CA GLU A 77 20.71 13.76 -5.35
C GLU A 77 19.27 14.22 -5.58
N LYS A 78 19.09 15.44 -6.10
CA LYS A 78 17.78 16.09 -6.24
C LYS A 78 16.70 15.21 -6.89
N PRO A 79 16.95 14.50 -8.01
CA PRO A 79 15.91 13.68 -8.64
C PRO A 79 15.48 12.49 -7.75
N VAL A 80 16.42 11.91 -7.01
CA VAL A 80 16.15 10.78 -6.11
C VAL A 80 15.47 11.25 -4.82
N LEU A 81 15.85 12.42 -4.33
CA LEU A 81 15.15 13.07 -3.21
C LEU A 81 13.68 13.35 -3.57
N ASP A 82 13.41 13.87 -4.76
CA ASP A 82 12.03 14.14 -5.20
C ASP A 82 11.19 12.87 -5.29
N LEU A 83 11.79 11.79 -5.80
CA LEU A 83 11.17 10.47 -5.81
C LEU A 83 10.87 9.97 -4.39
N ALA A 84 11.84 10.05 -3.48
CA ALA A 84 11.68 9.64 -2.09
C ALA A 84 10.57 10.44 -1.37
N LEU A 85 10.47 11.74 -1.63
CA LEU A 85 9.40 12.58 -1.08
C LEU A 85 8.01 12.24 -1.65
N SER A 86 7.94 11.82 -2.93
CA SER A 86 6.70 11.32 -3.53
C SER A 86 6.22 10.06 -2.83
N PHE A 87 7.10 9.07 -2.64
CA PHE A 87 6.74 7.81 -1.96
C PHE A 87 6.38 8.04 -0.49
N GLN A 88 7.11 8.93 0.20
CA GLN A 88 6.69 9.38 1.53
C GLN A 88 5.27 9.96 1.54
N GLY A 89 4.90 10.70 0.49
CA GLY A 89 3.55 11.22 0.30
C GLY A 89 2.52 10.09 0.21
N HIS A 90 2.77 9.06 -0.59
CA HIS A 90 1.88 7.90 -0.72
C HIS A 90 1.69 7.18 0.62
N HIS A 91 2.77 6.90 1.36
CA HIS A 91 2.64 6.30 2.70
C HIS A 91 1.84 7.16 3.67
N LYS A 92 1.93 8.50 3.60
CA LYS A 92 1.08 9.40 4.41
C LYS A 92 -0.39 9.27 4.05
N GLU A 93 -0.71 9.13 2.77
CA GLU A 93 -2.08 8.89 2.30
C GLU A 93 -2.59 7.51 2.76
N HIS A 94 -1.75 6.47 2.68
CA HIS A 94 -2.05 5.14 3.21
C HIS A 94 -2.33 5.18 4.73
N ALA A 95 -1.43 5.79 5.51
CA ALA A 95 -1.56 5.92 6.96
C ALA A 95 -2.83 6.67 7.36
N ASP A 96 -3.15 7.79 6.69
CA ASP A 96 -4.35 8.57 6.96
C ASP A 96 -5.63 7.76 6.66
N LEU A 97 -5.67 7.05 5.53
CA LEU A 97 -6.79 6.17 5.19
C LEU A 97 -6.98 5.06 6.23
N LEU A 98 -5.89 4.38 6.64
CA LEU A 98 -5.93 3.31 7.62
C LEU A 98 -6.39 3.82 8.99
N ALA A 99 -5.84 4.95 9.47
CA ALA A 99 -6.22 5.55 10.74
C ALA A 99 -7.71 5.94 10.77
N LYS A 100 -8.21 6.57 9.70
CA LYS A 100 -9.64 6.90 9.55
C LYS A 100 -10.50 5.65 9.53
N THR A 101 -10.05 4.59 8.87
CA THR A 101 -10.80 3.33 8.79
C THR A 101 -10.86 2.64 10.14
N VAL A 102 -9.75 2.57 10.88
CA VAL A 102 -9.73 2.05 12.26
C VAL A 102 -10.71 2.80 13.15
N ALA A 103 -10.70 4.14 13.11
CA ALA A 103 -11.61 4.97 13.89
C ALA A 103 -13.09 4.74 13.51
N LYS A 104 -13.41 4.65 12.22
CA LYS A 104 -14.78 4.35 11.73
C LYS A 104 -15.28 2.98 12.18
N LEU A 105 -14.39 2.02 12.37
CA LEU A 105 -14.71 0.69 12.88
C LEU A 105 -14.75 0.63 14.43
N GLY A 106 -14.65 1.78 15.10
CA GLY A 106 -14.69 1.86 16.57
C GLY A 106 -13.38 1.48 17.26
N GLY A 107 -12.30 1.30 16.50
CA GLY A 107 -10.96 1.03 17.03
C GLY A 107 -10.20 2.30 17.37
N HIS A 108 -9.07 2.14 18.07
CA HIS A 108 -8.10 3.20 18.31
C HIS A 108 -6.93 3.06 17.35
N ALA A 109 -6.70 4.08 16.52
CA ALA A 109 -5.59 4.12 15.59
C ALA A 109 -4.26 4.19 16.36
N VAL A 110 -3.30 3.34 15.99
CA VAL A 110 -1.95 3.38 16.56
C VAL A 110 -1.24 4.69 16.18
N ALA A 111 -0.47 5.24 17.13
CA ALA A 111 0.32 6.44 16.92
C ALA A 111 1.73 6.10 16.41
N ALA A 112 2.38 7.06 15.75
CA ALA A 112 3.78 6.95 15.36
C ALA A 112 4.66 6.73 16.60
N ARG A 113 5.69 5.89 16.46
CA ARG A 113 6.68 5.70 17.52
C ARG A 113 7.57 6.93 17.60
N SER A 114 8.11 7.20 18.78
CA SER A 114 9.12 8.26 18.95
C SER A 114 10.45 7.94 18.27
N SER A 115 10.74 6.66 18.03
CA SER A 115 11.90 6.17 17.28
C SER A 115 11.65 4.75 16.76
N TYR A 116 12.27 4.41 15.63
CA TYR A 116 12.21 3.10 14.97
C TYR A 116 13.55 2.36 14.96
N GLY A 117 14.65 3.01 15.38
CA GLY A 117 15.96 2.36 15.47
C GLY A 117 16.60 2.01 14.12
N PHE A 118 16.37 2.83 13.08
CA PHE A 118 16.99 2.62 11.77
C PHE A 118 18.52 2.72 11.85
N PRO A 119 19.26 1.89 11.08
CA PRO A 119 20.72 1.88 11.07
C PRO A 119 21.30 3.04 10.24
N LEU A 120 20.92 4.29 10.57
CA LEU A 120 21.27 5.48 9.80
C LEU A 120 22.79 5.72 9.73
N GLU A 121 23.52 5.28 10.76
CA GLU A 121 24.97 5.34 10.82
C GLU A 121 25.66 4.48 9.76
N GLN A 122 24.96 3.50 9.18
CA GLN A 122 25.48 2.61 8.13
C GLN A 122 25.22 3.15 6.72
N LEU A 123 24.36 4.16 6.57
CA LEU A 123 24.04 4.77 5.28
C LEU A 123 25.12 5.79 4.93
N LYS A 124 25.93 5.51 3.90
CA LYS A 124 27.07 6.36 3.49
C LYS A 124 26.92 6.96 2.08
N SER A 125 25.95 6.48 1.33
CA SER A 125 25.73 6.88 -0.06
C SER A 125 24.23 6.86 -0.41
N GLN A 126 23.87 7.51 -1.52
CA GLN A 126 22.54 7.39 -2.11
C GLN A 126 22.12 5.93 -2.32
N ALA A 127 23.05 5.09 -2.77
CA ALA A 127 22.77 3.67 -3.00
C ALA A 127 22.43 2.94 -1.70
N ASP A 128 23.06 3.29 -0.57
CA ASP A 128 22.73 2.69 0.72
C ASP A 128 21.33 3.09 1.19
N VAL A 129 20.97 4.37 1.01
CA VAL A 129 19.62 4.88 1.33
C VAL A 129 18.57 4.19 0.46
N LEU A 130 18.80 4.10 -0.85
CA LEU A 130 17.89 3.42 -1.79
C LEU A 130 17.75 1.93 -1.49
N ARG A 131 18.84 1.22 -1.13
CA ARG A 131 18.76 -0.18 -0.73
C ARG A 131 18.03 -0.36 0.60
N PHE A 132 18.19 0.58 1.53
CA PHE A 132 17.46 0.57 2.77
C PHE A 132 15.95 0.74 2.53
N ALA A 133 15.55 1.74 1.74
CA ALA A 133 14.16 1.93 1.31
C ALA A 133 13.62 0.69 0.57
N ALA A 134 14.37 0.13 -0.38
CA ALA A 134 13.94 -1.04 -1.13
C ALA A 134 13.70 -2.28 -0.25
N ARG A 135 14.47 -2.45 0.83
CA ARG A 135 14.22 -3.52 1.81
C ARG A 135 12.94 -3.28 2.61
N LEU A 136 12.64 -2.03 2.96
CA LEU A 136 11.40 -1.69 3.64
C LEU A 136 10.19 -1.95 2.73
N GLU A 137 10.25 -1.52 1.47
CA GLU A 137 9.16 -1.80 0.52
C GLU A 137 8.95 -3.29 0.30
N GLN A 138 10.03 -4.06 0.17
CA GLN A 138 9.94 -5.51 0.06
C GLN A 138 9.26 -6.12 1.31
N GLY A 139 9.62 -5.65 2.51
CA GLY A 139 8.99 -6.06 3.76
C GLY A 139 7.50 -5.69 3.82
N ALA A 140 7.13 -4.49 3.35
CA ALA A 140 5.75 -4.03 3.25
C ALA A 140 4.93 -4.90 2.28
N VAL A 141 5.50 -5.25 1.12
CA VAL A 141 4.90 -6.19 0.16
C VAL A 141 4.61 -7.54 0.82
N SER A 142 5.59 -8.14 1.50
CA SER A 142 5.39 -9.42 2.20
C SER A 142 4.32 -9.30 3.31
N ALA A 143 4.33 -8.20 4.07
CA ALA A 143 3.38 -7.97 5.15
C ALA A 143 1.94 -7.82 4.63
N TYR A 144 1.72 -6.99 3.60
CA TYR A 144 0.39 -6.84 3.01
C TYR A 144 -0.08 -8.11 2.32
N LEU A 145 0.80 -8.82 1.59
CA LEU A 145 0.46 -10.08 0.95
C LEU A 145 -0.01 -11.13 1.98
N GLY A 146 0.65 -11.19 3.14
CA GLY A 146 0.24 -12.03 4.26
C GLY A 146 -1.06 -11.58 4.95
N ALA A 147 -1.32 -10.27 5.00
CA ALA A 147 -2.48 -9.68 5.68
C ALA A 147 -3.78 -9.76 4.85
N VAL A 148 -3.70 -9.54 3.54
CA VAL A 148 -4.85 -9.53 2.61
C VAL A 148 -5.83 -10.72 2.81
N PRO A 149 -5.38 -11.98 2.91
CA PRO A 149 -6.30 -13.11 3.10
C PRO A 149 -6.93 -13.16 4.51
N LEU A 150 -6.32 -12.53 5.51
CA LEU A 150 -6.74 -12.60 6.91
C LEU A 150 -7.92 -11.69 7.26
N PHE A 151 -8.22 -10.70 6.43
CA PHE A 151 -9.38 -9.84 6.61
C PHE A 151 -10.68 -10.63 6.48
N ASP A 152 -11.60 -10.50 7.43
CA ASP A 152 -12.95 -11.03 7.32
C ASP A 152 -13.77 -10.20 6.32
N ASN A 153 -13.69 -8.87 6.44
CA ASN A 153 -14.31 -7.94 5.52
C ASN A 153 -13.54 -7.86 4.18
N ARG A 154 -14.20 -8.28 3.09
CA ARG A 154 -13.58 -8.34 1.76
C ARG A 154 -13.36 -6.98 1.11
N ASP A 155 -14.06 -5.94 1.54
CA ASP A 155 -13.77 -4.58 1.06
C ASP A 155 -12.49 -4.04 1.70
N LEU A 156 -12.23 -4.35 2.97
CA LEU A 156 -10.94 -4.06 3.61
C LEU A 156 -9.80 -4.86 2.97
N SER A 157 -10.03 -6.15 2.69
CA SER A 157 -9.09 -6.99 1.95
C SER A 157 -8.70 -6.39 0.59
N LYS A 158 -9.68 -5.88 -0.18
CA LYS A 158 -9.43 -5.21 -1.46
C LYS A 158 -8.66 -3.90 -1.30
N ALA A 159 -8.97 -3.10 -0.28
CA ALA A 159 -8.25 -1.87 0.00
C ALA A 159 -6.77 -2.17 0.36
N ALA A 160 -6.52 -3.15 1.22
CA ALA A 160 -5.17 -3.61 1.56
C ALA A 160 -4.41 -4.16 0.34
N ALA A 161 -5.09 -4.88 -0.56
CA ALA A 161 -4.49 -5.36 -1.80
C ALA A 161 -4.16 -4.22 -2.78
N SER A 162 -4.87 -3.09 -2.72
CA SER A 162 -4.53 -1.89 -3.48
C SER A 162 -3.21 -1.28 -2.98
N ILE A 163 -3.04 -1.18 -1.65
CA ILE A 163 -1.79 -0.70 -1.05
C ILE A 163 -0.64 -1.65 -1.39
N LEU A 164 -0.83 -2.97 -1.26
CA LEU A 164 0.14 -3.99 -1.70
C LEU A 164 0.67 -3.74 -3.11
N GLY A 165 -0.23 -3.41 -4.04
CA GLY A 165 0.15 -3.12 -5.43
C GLY A 165 1.03 -1.87 -5.56
N ASP A 166 0.76 -0.84 -4.75
CA ASP A 166 1.56 0.39 -4.71
C ASP A 166 2.95 0.14 -4.11
N GLU A 167 3.05 -0.56 -2.97
CA GLU A 167 4.34 -0.87 -2.36
C GLU A 167 5.22 -1.75 -3.27
N ALA A 168 4.61 -2.64 -4.05
CA ALA A 168 5.33 -3.39 -5.06
C ALA A 168 5.88 -2.50 -6.19
N MET A 169 5.16 -1.44 -6.57
CA MET A 169 5.63 -0.44 -7.53
C MET A 169 6.75 0.42 -6.95
N HIS A 170 6.64 0.88 -5.68
CA HIS A 170 7.73 1.55 -4.98
C HIS A 170 9.00 0.70 -5.00
N TRP A 171 8.88 -0.57 -4.62
CA TRP A 171 10.01 -1.50 -4.63
C TRP A 171 10.64 -1.62 -6.03
N ALA A 172 9.83 -1.84 -7.07
CA ALA A 172 10.32 -1.98 -8.44
C ALA A 172 11.05 -0.71 -8.92
N VAL A 173 10.52 0.47 -8.62
CA VAL A 173 11.13 1.75 -8.99
C VAL A 173 12.45 1.98 -8.24
N LEU A 174 12.53 1.63 -6.95
CA LEU A 174 13.79 1.72 -6.20
C LEU A 174 14.86 0.78 -6.74
N ARG A 175 14.49 -0.46 -7.10
CA ARG A 175 15.39 -1.40 -7.78
C ARG A 175 15.89 -0.83 -9.11
N GLN A 176 15.00 -0.24 -9.89
CA GLN A 176 15.37 0.43 -11.14
C GLN A 176 16.35 1.58 -10.91
N ALA A 177 16.14 2.41 -9.88
CA ALA A 177 17.02 3.52 -9.52
C ALA A 177 18.41 3.04 -9.05
N LEU A 178 18.49 1.83 -8.49
CA LEU A 178 19.73 1.15 -8.12
C LEU A 178 20.45 0.47 -9.30
N GLY A 179 19.85 0.47 -10.50
CA GLY A 179 20.37 -0.28 -11.65
C GLY A 179 20.18 -1.80 -11.54
N GLU A 180 19.29 -2.25 -10.65
CA GLU A 180 18.94 -3.66 -10.46
C GLU A 180 17.72 -4.05 -11.32
N THR A 181 17.48 -5.35 -11.50
CA THR A 181 16.26 -5.84 -12.17
C THR A 181 15.01 -5.40 -11.39
N PRO A 182 14.10 -4.59 -11.98
CA PRO A 182 12.97 -4.00 -11.25
C PRO A 182 11.96 -5.04 -10.75
N VAL A 183 11.69 -6.07 -11.56
CA VAL A 183 10.79 -7.18 -11.22
C VAL A 183 11.62 -8.46 -11.20
N PRO A 184 12.29 -8.78 -10.07
CA PRO A 184 13.28 -9.86 -10.02
C PRO A 184 12.67 -11.27 -9.99
N SER A 185 11.37 -11.39 -9.70
CA SER A 185 10.65 -12.66 -9.55
C SER A 185 9.23 -12.53 -10.09
N ALA A 186 8.66 -13.64 -10.54
CA ALA A 186 7.25 -13.72 -10.95
C ALA A 186 6.28 -13.73 -9.76
N PHE A 187 6.76 -14.08 -8.56
CA PHE A 187 5.96 -14.15 -7.34
C PHE A 187 6.61 -13.33 -6.23
N MET A 188 5.77 -12.59 -5.51
CA MET A 188 6.15 -11.92 -4.26
C MET A 188 6.00 -12.91 -3.10
N SER A 189 6.86 -12.78 -2.09
CA SER A 189 6.91 -13.65 -0.92
C SER A 189 7.17 -12.84 0.34
#